data_AF-A0A4R0ZQV1-F1
#
_entry.id   AF-A0A4R0ZQV1-F1
#
_cell.length_a   1.000
_cell.length_b   1.000
_cell.length_c   1.000
_cell.angle_alpha   90.00
_cell.angle_beta   90.00
_cell.angle_gamma   90.00
#
_symmetry.space_group_name_H-M   'P 1'
#
loop_
_entity.id
_entity.type
_entity.pdbx_description
1 polymer ?
#
loop_
_entity_poly.entity_id
_entity_poly.type
_entity_poly.pdbx_seq_one_letter_code
_entity_poly.pdbx_strand_id
1 'polypeptide(L)'
;MILVSEVESWLFIGRDQADAASSPTILVEKDATGAKSFASMRTLFQLKKWTGQRRFVPLLSCDETGYRAFEVFHVDAKPPFALLEHGRVLLKENEMDAAYAAALANEGTMSADEVITFASGYIEAALGEPVVLAINREIPSHAHVPMELFVPGDAIQTGEYLFAWANEAQKERNEAK
;
A
#
# COMPACT_ATOMS: atom_id res chain seq x y z
N MET A 1 8.31 0.05 11.85
CA MET A 1 7.42 0.89 11.03
C MET A 1 6.78 -0.01 10.01
N ILE A 2 5.48 0.13 9.85
CA ILE A 2 4.68 -0.49 8.80
C ILE A 2 4.27 0.63 7.84
N LEU A 3 4.61 0.48 6.57
CA LEU A 3 4.20 1.41 5.52
C LEU A 3 2.87 0.93 4.91
N VAL A 4 1.82 1.72 5.08
CA VAL A 4 0.54 1.52 4.40
C VAL A 4 0.47 2.52 3.25
N SER A 5 0.29 2.05 2.01
CA SER A 5 0.34 2.92 0.83
C SER A 5 -0.86 2.72 -0.08
N GLU A 6 -1.47 3.83 -0.52
CA GLU A 6 -2.46 3.86 -1.60
C GLU A 6 -1.74 3.60 -2.94
N VAL A 7 -1.60 2.32 -3.28
CA VAL A 7 -0.65 1.90 -4.33
C VAL A 7 -1.03 2.38 -5.72
N GLU A 8 -2.33 2.55 -5.97
CA GLU A 8 -2.88 2.99 -7.26
C GLU A 8 -2.45 4.42 -7.61
N SER A 9 -2.22 5.26 -6.61
CA SER A 9 -1.82 6.66 -6.80
C SER A 9 -0.35 6.92 -6.50
N TRP A 10 0.26 6.16 -5.58
CA TRP A 10 1.66 6.37 -5.16
C TRP A 10 2.68 5.56 -5.95
N LEU A 11 2.30 4.37 -6.44
CA LEU A 11 3.28 3.38 -6.89
C LEU A 11 3.02 2.86 -8.30
N PHE A 12 1.77 2.89 -8.75
CA PHE A 12 1.36 2.30 -10.01
C PHE A 12 0.99 3.36 -11.05
N ILE A 13 1.24 3.01 -12.30
CA ILE A 13 0.97 3.83 -13.48
C ILE A 13 0.08 3.06 -14.45
N GLY A 14 -0.67 3.81 -15.26
CA GLY A 14 -1.43 3.24 -16.37
C GLY A 14 -0.55 2.84 -17.56
N ARG A 15 -1.14 2.12 -18.51
CA ARG A 15 -0.47 1.65 -19.72
C ARG A 15 0.22 2.76 -20.52
N ASP A 16 -0.47 3.87 -20.80
CA ASP A 16 0.09 4.94 -21.64
C ASP A 16 1.35 5.56 -21.00
N GLN A 17 1.35 5.69 -19.68
CA GLN A 17 2.53 6.15 -18.92
C GLN A 17 3.64 5.10 -18.94
N ALA A 18 3.30 3.81 -18.84
CA ALA A 18 4.27 2.72 -18.91
C ALA A 18 4.95 2.62 -20.28
N ASP A 19 4.19 2.79 -21.37
CA ASP A 19 4.70 2.78 -22.75
C ASP A 19 5.57 4.02 -23.05
N ALA A 20 5.29 5.16 -22.40
CA ALA A 20 6.06 6.39 -22.50
C ALA A 20 7.25 6.49 -21.51
N ALA A 21 7.37 5.54 -20.58
CA ALA A 21 8.36 5.60 -19.51
C ALA A 21 9.79 5.47 -20.08
N SER A 22 10.70 6.31 -19.60
CA SER A 22 12.13 6.23 -19.92
C SER A 22 12.87 5.12 -19.16
N SER A 23 12.21 4.53 -18.16
CA SER A 23 12.75 3.44 -17.35
C SER A 23 11.91 2.17 -17.53
N PRO A 24 12.51 0.96 -17.36
CA PRO A 24 11.76 -0.29 -17.49
C PRO A 24 10.63 -0.39 -16.46
N THR A 25 9.44 -0.71 -16.97
CA THR A 25 8.23 -0.97 -16.20
C THR A 25 7.84 -2.44 -16.29
N ILE A 26 7.03 -2.90 -15.33
CA ILE A 26 6.53 -4.26 -15.26
C ILE A 26 5.03 -4.24 -14.98
N LEU A 27 4.32 -5.16 -15.61
CA LEU A 27 2.90 -5.39 -15.39
C LEU A 27 2.68 -5.88 -13.95
N VAL A 28 1.81 -5.20 -13.20
CA VAL A 28 1.48 -5.57 -11.81
C VAL A 28 0.01 -5.91 -11.60
N GLU A 29 -0.86 -5.41 -12.49
CA GLU A 29 -2.29 -5.70 -12.49
C GLU A 29 -2.75 -6.10 -13.89
N LYS A 30 -3.37 -7.28 -13.99
CA LYS A 30 -3.95 -7.81 -15.22
C LYS A 30 -5.34 -8.38 -14.95
N ASP A 31 -6.34 -7.86 -15.65
CA ASP A 31 -7.71 -8.35 -15.58
C ASP A 31 -8.14 -9.01 -16.91
N ALA A 32 -9.43 -9.34 -17.02
CA ALA A 32 -10.00 -9.95 -18.22
C ALA A 32 -9.91 -9.05 -19.48
N THR A 33 -9.78 -7.75 -19.31
CA THR A 33 -9.60 -6.77 -20.40
C THR A 33 -8.14 -6.61 -20.81
N GLY A 34 -7.21 -7.03 -19.96
CA GLY A 34 -5.79 -7.11 -20.25
C GLY A 34 -4.93 -6.43 -19.20
N ALA A 35 -3.78 -5.92 -19.66
CA ALA A 35 -2.82 -5.22 -18.80
C ALA A 35 -3.36 -3.84 -18.40
N LYS A 36 -3.48 -3.60 -17.09
CA LYS A 36 -4.13 -2.40 -16.55
C LYS A 36 -3.15 -1.47 -15.84
N SER A 37 -2.42 -1.98 -14.86
CA SER A 37 -1.49 -1.20 -14.05
C SER A 37 -0.07 -1.76 -14.10
N PHE A 38 0.90 -0.85 -14.06
CA PHE A 38 2.32 -1.14 -14.14
C PHE A 38 3.04 -0.48 -12.97
N ALA A 39 4.23 -0.98 -12.64
CA ALA A 39 5.14 -0.33 -11.71
C ALA A 39 6.52 -0.21 -12.37
N SER A 40 7.34 0.74 -11.91
CA SER A 40 8.77 0.70 -12.28
C SER A 40 9.42 -0.55 -11.69
N MET A 41 10.44 -1.09 -12.37
CA MET A 41 11.22 -2.21 -11.83
C MET A 41 11.81 -1.90 -10.44
N ARG A 42 12.20 -0.64 -10.22
CA ARG A 42 12.73 -0.16 -8.94
C ARG A 42 11.67 -0.21 -7.83
N THR A 43 10.44 0.22 -8.12
CA THR A 43 9.28 0.10 -7.23
C THR A 43 9.03 -1.37 -6.88
N LEU A 44 9.04 -2.27 -7.86
CA LEU A 44 8.87 -3.71 -7.59
C LEU A 44 9.93 -4.26 -6.64
N PHE A 45 11.21 -3.93 -6.84
CA PHE A 45 12.28 -4.38 -5.94
C PHE A 45 12.07 -3.90 -4.50
N GLN A 46 11.60 -2.66 -4.32
CA GLN A 46 11.30 -2.14 -2.99
C GLN A 46 10.08 -2.82 -2.38
N LEU A 47 9.01 -3.05 -3.15
CA LEU A 47 7.85 -3.82 -2.70
C LEU A 47 8.25 -5.21 -2.22
N LYS A 48 9.09 -5.93 -2.98
CA LYS A 48 9.64 -7.24 -2.57
C LYS A 48 10.41 -7.17 -1.26
N LYS A 49 11.29 -6.17 -1.13
CA LYS A 49 12.08 -5.95 0.09
C LYS A 49 11.18 -5.71 1.30
N TRP A 50 10.22 -4.79 1.19
CA TRP A 50 9.40 -4.37 2.33
C TRP A 50 8.33 -5.39 2.72
N THR A 51 7.72 -6.07 1.74
CA THR A 51 6.80 -7.19 2.01
C THR A 51 7.54 -8.39 2.58
N GLY A 52 8.75 -8.70 2.09
CA GLY A 52 9.62 -9.73 2.67
C GLY A 52 10.05 -9.44 4.12
N GLN A 53 10.06 -8.16 4.51
CA GLN A 53 10.28 -7.72 5.89
C GLN A 53 8.98 -7.64 6.71
N ARG A 54 7.83 -7.97 6.12
CA ARG A 54 6.48 -7.83 6.71
C ARG A 54 6.15 -6.39 7.14
N ARG A 55 6.65 -5.41 6.38
CA ARG A 55 6.56 -3.97 6.71
C ARG A 55 5.79 -3.15 5.69
N PHE A 56 5.12 -3.79 4.74
CA PHE A 56 4.32 -3.12 3.73
C PHE A 56 2.91 -3.70 3.69
N VAL A 57 1.93 -2.82 3.61
CA VAL A 57 0.50 -3.15 3.46
C VAL A 57 -0.05 -2.29 2.32
N PRO A 58 -0.48 -2.88 1.20
CA PRO A 58 -1.15 -2.11 0.16
C PRO A 58 -2.55 -1.72 0.62
N LEU A 59 -2.93 -0.49 0.32
CA LEU A 59 -4.28 0.05 0.40
C LEU A 59 -4.80 0.20 -1.03
N LEU A 60 -5.91 -0.46 -1.33
CA LEU A 60 -6.54 -0.48 -2.65
C LEU A 60 -8.01 -0.06 -2.56
N SER A 61 -8.51 0.52 -3.65
CA SER A 61 -9.93 0.86 -3.81
C SER A 61 -10.82 -0.34 -4.19
N CYS A 62 -10.23 -1.40 -4.75
CA CYS A 62 -10.96 -2.55 -5.28
C CYS A 62 -11.49 -3.48 -4.18
N ASP A 63 -12.42 -4.36 -4.57
CA ASP A 63 -12.89 -5.48 -3.76
C ASP A 63 -11.94 -6.70 -3.84
N GLU A 64 -12.30 -7.81 -3.19
CA GLU A 64 -11.51 -9.04 -3.23
C GLU A 64 -11.38 -9.61 -4.66
N THR A 65 -12.43 -9.50 -5.46
CA THR A 65 -12.41 -9.99 -6.86
C THR A 65 -11.39 -9.21 -7.68
N GLY A 66 -11.40 -7.88 -7.58
CA GLY A 66 -10.44 -7.00 -8.24
C GLY A 66 -9.02 -7.18 -7.71
N TYR A 67 -8.87 -7.43 -6.41
CA TYR A 67 -7.54 -7.66 -5.81
C TYR A 67 -6.80 -8.82 -6.46
N ARG A 68 -7.51 -9.88 -6.90
CA ARG A 68 -6.91 -11.03 -7.60
C ARG A 68 -6.22 -10.66 -8.92
N ALA A 69 -6.59 -9.53 -9.53
CA ALA A 69 -5.92 -9.01 -10.73
C ALA A 69 -4.52 -8.46 -10.43
N PHE A 70 -4.21 -8.07 -9.18
CA PHE A 70 -2.91 -7.58 -8.77
C PHE A 70 -1.93 -8.76 -8.52
N GLU A 71 -1.47 -9.38 -9.59
CA GLU A 71 -0.55 -10.53 -9.57
C GLU A 71 0.70 -10.26 -8.71
N VAL A 72 1.17 -9.00 -8.65
CA VAL A 72 2.32 -8.59 -7.83
C VAL A 72 2.15 -8.95 -6.35
N PHE A 73 0.94 -8.85 -5.78
CA PHE A 73 0.69 -9.16 -4.37
C PHE A 73 0.38 -10.63 -4.09
N HIS A 74 0.43 -11.46 -5.14
CA HIS A 74 0.18 -12.90 -5.05
C HIS A 74 1.46 -13.71 -5.31
N VAL A 75 2.34 -13.19 -6.16
CA VAL A 75 3.54 -13.91 -6.63
C VAL A 75 4.81 -13.25 -6.14
N ASP A 76 4.96 -11.95 -6.37
CA ASP A 76 6.25 -11.28 -6.27
C ASP A 76 6.49 -10.64 -4.89
N ALA A 77 5.49 -9.94 -4.37
CA ALA A 77 5.55 -9.12 -3.16
C ALA A 77 4.32 -9.39 -2.30
N LYS A 78 4.12 -10.64 -1.88
CA LYS A 78 2.96 -11.04 -1.06
C LYS A 78 2.99 -10.33 0.31
N PRO A 79 2.05 -9.41 0.60
CA PRO A 79 2.04 -8.70 1.87
C PRO A 79 1.40 -9.56 2.98
N PRO A 80 1.76 -9.36 4.26
CA PRO A 80 1.12 -10.05 5.38
C PRO A 80 -0.34 -9.61 5.58
N PHE A 81 -0.64 -8.36 5.21
CA PHE A 81 -1.97 -7.77 5.22
C PHE A 81 -2.20 -6.98 3.94
N ALA A 82 -3.44 -6.88 3.49
CA ALA A 82 -3.88 -5.97 2.44
C ALA A 82 -5.19 -5.30 2.83
N LEU A 83 -5.30 -3.99 2.59
CA LEU A 83 -6.51 -3.22 2.81
C LEU A 83 -7.22 -3.00 1.48
N LEU A 84 -8.45 -3.46 1.38
CA LEU A 84 -9.32 -3.35 0.20
C LEU A 84 -10.49 -2.43 0.50
N GLU A 85 -11.20 -2.02 -0.55
CA GLU A 85 -12.37 -1.13 -0.45
C GLU A 85 -12.08 0.11 0.41
N HIS A 86 -10.93 0.75 0.18
CA HIS A 86 -10.44 1.89 0.97
C HIS A 86 -10.34 1.60 2.48
N GLY A 87 -9.95 0.38 2.84
CA GLY A 87 -9.74 -0.05 4.22
C GLY A 87 -10.94 -0.74 4.87
N ARG A 88 -12.07 -0.90 4.17
CA ARG A 88 -13.24 -1.59 4.75
C ARG A 88 -13.06 -3.10 4.86
N VAL A 89 -12.19 -3.66 4.05
CA VAL A 89 -11.88 -5.09 4.07
C VAL A 89 -10.39 -5.26 4.35
N LEU A 90 -10.06 -6.10 5.32
CA LEU A 90 -8.69 -6.52 5.61
C LEU A 90 -8.53 -7.96 5.16
N LEU A 91 -7.53 -8.19 4.31
CA LEU A 91 -7.00 -9.52 4.07
C LEU A 91 -5.78 -9.73 4.97
N LYS A 92 -5.71 -10.89 5.61
CA LYS A 92 -4.54 -11.38 6.34
C LYS A 92 -4.03 -12.63 5.63
N GLU A 93 -2.78 -12.61 5.19
CA GLU A 93 -2.17 -13.70 4.40
C GLU A 93 -2.96 -14.06 3.10
N ASN A 94 -3.66 -13.07 2.52
CA ASN A 94 -4.61 -13.16 1.40
C ASN A 94 -5.95 -13.88 1.70
N GLU A 95 -6.35 -13.97 2.97
CA GLU A 95 -7.68 -14.43 3.38
C GLU A 95 -8.41 -13.33 4.16
N MET A 96 -9.74 -13.24 4.03
CA MET A 96 -10.51 -12.25 4.78
C MET A 96 -10.33 -12.42 6.30
N ASP A 97 -10.02 -11.31 6.99
CA ASP A 97 -9.94 -11.31 8.45
C ASP A 97 -11.34 -11.09 9.06
N ALA A 98 -11.95 -12.19 9.52
CA ALA A 98 -13.28 -12.16 10.14
C ALA A 98 -13.31 -11.36 11.45
N ALA A 99 -12.20 -11.32 12.21
CA ALA A 99 -12.13 -10.56 13.44
C ALA A 99 -12.07 -9.06 13.16
N TYR A 100 -11.33 -8.66 12.12
CA TYR A 100 -11.36 -7.29 11.61
C TYR A 100 -12.76 -6.87 11.17
N ALA A 101 -13.42 -7.69 10.35
CA ALA A 101 -14.76 -7.40 9.85
C ALA A 101 -15.79 -7.24 10.99
N ALA A 102 -15.73 -8.12 11.99
CA ALA A 102 -16.59 -8.02 13.17
C ALA A 102 -16.29 -6.77 14.02
N ALA A 103 -15.01 -6.42 14.19
CA ALA A 103 -14.61 -5.24 14.93
C ALA A 103 -15.05 -3.95 14.22
N LEU A 104 -14.84 -3.84 12.90
CA LEU A 104 -15.28 -2.69 12.12
C LEU A 104 -16.81 -2.52 12.15
N ALA A 105 -17.56 -3.63 12.09
CA ALA A 105 -19.02 -3.59 12.17
C ALA A 105 -19.54 -3.04 13.52
N ASN A 106 -18.80 -3.23 14.61
CA ASN A 106 -19.16 -2.73 15.95
C ASN A 106 -19.00 -1.21 16.09
N GLU A 107 -18.14 -0.58 15.27
CA GLU A 107 -17.96 0.88 15.26
C GLU A 107 -19.17 1.60 14.63
N GLY A 108 -19.99 0.90 13.85
CA GLY A 108 -21.13 1.46 13.15
C GLY A 108 -20.75 2.22 11.86
N THR A 109 -21.50 3.27 11.53
CA THR A 109 -21.25 4.04 10.31
C THR A 109 -20.06 4.97 10.49
N MET A 110 -19.02 4.76 9.69
CA MET A 110 -17.80 5.57 9.68
C MET A 110 -17.60 6.28 8.34
N SER A 111 -17.09 7.51 8.40
CA SER A 111 -16.50 8.23 7.26
C SER A 111 -15.28 7.49 6.70
N ALA A 112 -14.83 7.88 5.51
CA ALA A 112 -13.67 7.23 4.87
C ALA A 112 -12.38 7.39 5.70
N ASP A 113 -12.20 8.51 6.39
CA ASP A 113 -11.00 8.78 7.19
C ASP A 113 -11.03 8.04 8.53
N GLU A 114 -12.22 7.87 9.10
CA GLU A 114 -12.43 7.03 10.28
C GLU A 114 -12.14 5.56 9.98
N VAL A 115 -12.51 5.06 8.79
CA VAL A 115 -12.17 3.70 8.34
C VAL A 115 -10.66 3.50 8.24
N ILE A 116 -9.94 4.44 7.62
CA ILE A 116 -8.48 4.35 7.52
C ILE A 116 -7.83 4.43 8.90
N THR A 117 -8.33 5.31 9.77
CA THR A 117 -7.89 5.43 11.17
C THR A 117 -8.05 4.09 11.89
N PHE A 118 -9.22 3.47 11.80
CA PHE A 118 -9.51 2.17 12.40
C PHE A 118 -8.59 1.07 11.84
N ALA A 119 -8.49 0.98 10.51
CA ALA A 119 -7.67 0.00 9.82
C ALA A 119 -6.19 0.07 10.24
N SER A 120 -5.67 1.29 10.30
CA SER A 120 -4.29 1.55 10.69
C SER A 120 -4.03 1.16 12.13
N GLY A 121 -4.90 1.55 13.06
CA GLY A 121 -4.80 1.15 14.47
C GLY A 121 -4.90 -0.37 14.67
N TYR A 122 -5.75 -1.05 13.89
CA TYR A 122 -5.84 -2.52 13.91
C TYR A 122 -4.52 -3.17 13.46
N ILE A 123 -3.92 -2.67 12.38
CA ILE A 123 -2.63 -3.16 11.87
C ILE A 123 -1.50 -2.89 12.87
N GLU A 124 -1.46 -1.71 13.49
CA GLU A 124 -0.49 -1.38 14.54
C GLU A 124 -0.57 -2.36 15.71
N ALA A 125 -1.78 -2.63 16.20
CA ALA A 125 -2.01 -3.58 17.28
C ALA A 125 -1.60 -5.01 16.88
N ALA A 126 -1.89 -5.41 15.64
CA ALA A 126 -1.57 -6.75 15.14
C ALA A 126 -0.07 -6.97 14.90
N LEU A 127 0.66 -5.94 14.47
CA LEU A 127 2.08 -6.04 14.09
C LEU A 127 3.04 -5.52 15.17
N GLY A 128 2.55 -4.81 16.19
CA GLY A 128 3.36 -4.24 17.27
C GLY A 128 4.35 -3.17 16.80
N GLU A 129 4.12 -2.58 15.63
CA GLU A 129 4.96 -1.56 15.01
C GLU A 129 4.07 -0.43 14.51
N PRO A 130 4.50 0.84 14.64
CA PRO A 130 3.67 1.97 14.23
C PRO A 130 3.49 2.00 12.72
N VAL A 131 2.30 2.41 12.29
CA VAL A 131 1.90 2.60 10.90
C VAL A 131 2.25 4.01 10.45
N VAL A 132 2.77 4.11 9.23
CA VAL A 132 2.93 5.37 8.51
C VAL A 132 2.16 5.28 7.19
N LEU A 133 1.39 6.32 6.90
CA LEU A 133 0.49 6.40 5.76
C LEU A 133 1.14 7.12 4.58
N ALA A 134 1.12 6.48 3.41
CA ALA A 134 1.41 7.08 2.11
C ALA A 134 0.10 7.11 1.30
N ILE A 135 -0.75 8.09 1.60
CA ILE A 135 -2.07 8.28 0.98
C ILE A 135 -2.26 9.75 0.63
N ASN A 136 -3.17 10.08 -0.30
CA ASN A 136 -3.34 11.44 -0.81
C ASN A 136 -4.19 12.37 0.07
N ARG A 137 -4.21 12.13 1.38
CA ARG A 137 -4.99 12.92 2.35
C ARG A 137 -4.44 12.80 3.76
N GLU A 138 -4.63 13.83 4.56
CA GLU A 138 -4.22 13.82 5.97
C GLU A 138 -5.21 13.05 6.83
N ILE A 139 -4.67 12.25 7.74
CA ILE A 139 -5.39 11.53 8.80
C ILE A 139 -4.73 11.95 10.11
N PRO A 140 -5.32 12.89 10.88
CA PRO A 140 -4.64 13.53 12.02
C PRO A 140 -4.15 12.58 13.12
N SER A 141 -4.73 11.38 13.21
CA SER A 141 -4.43 10.38 14.22
C SER A 141 -3.19 9.52 13.91
N HIS A 142 -2.61 9.63 12.72
CA HIS A 142 -1.53 8.76 12.26
C HIS A 142 -0.38 9.56 11.65
N ALA A 143 0.82 8.98 11.68
CA ALA A 143 1.97 9.53 10.98
C ALA A 143 1.81 9.37 9.47
N HIS A 144 2.28 10.36 8.72
CA HIS A 144 2.25 10.35 7.25
C HIS A 144 3.66 10.41 6.69
N VAL A 145 3.81 9.85 5.50
CA VAL A 145 4.94 10.15 4.63
C VAL A 145 4.87 11.64 4.28
N PRO A 146 5.99 12.38 4.30
CA PRO A 146 5.98 13.80 3.95
C PRO A 146 5.37 14.02 2.57
N MET A 147 4.35 14.89 2.50
CA MET A 147 3.55 15.07 1.28
C MET A 147 4.34 15.69 0.13
N GLU A 148 5.45 16.37 0.41
CA GLU A 148 6.39 16.87 -0.60
C GLU A 148 7.06 15.75 -1.43
N LEU A 149 6.98 14.50 -0.98
CA LEU A 149 7.48 13.34 -1.74
C LEU A 149 6.46 12.84 -2.78
N PHE A 150 5.19 13.24 -2.66
CA PHE A 150 4.17 12.90 -3.63
C PHE A 150 4.27 13.83 -4.85
N VAL A 151 4.47 13.24 -6.04
CA VAL A 151 4.54 13.96 -7.31
C VAL A 151 3.27 13.66 -8.10
N PRO A 152 2.29 14.59 -8.15
CA PRO A 152 1.02 14.35 -8.81
C PRO A 152 1.19 13.92 -10.27
N GLY A 153 0.66 12.74 -10.60
CA GLY A 153 0.70 12.18 -11.95
C GLY A 153 2.00 11.46 -12.32
N ASP A 154 3.01 11.44 -11.44
CA ASP A 154 4.28 10.72 -11.64
C ASP A 154 4.50 9.72 -10.50
N ALA A 155 3.83 8.56 -10.59
CA ALA A 155 3.98 7.50 -9.61
C ALA A 155 5.36 6.80 -9.68
N ILE A 156 6.12 6.96 -10.78
CA ILE A 156 7.50 6.47 -10.86
C ILE A 156 8.37 7.28 -9.91
N GLN A 157 8.38 8.60 -10.05
CA GLN A 157 9.16 9.50 -9.19
C GLN A 157 8.66 9.46 -7.75
N THR A 158 7.34 9.43 -7.55
CA THR A 158 6.72 9.28 -6.22
C THR A 158 7.19 8.01 -5.52
N GLY A 159 7.17 6.86 -6.21
CA GLY A 159 7.65 5.60 -5.66
C GLY A 159 9.14 5.64 -5.29
N GLU A 160 9.98 6.28 -6.12
CA GLU A 160 11.39 6.46 -5.81
C GLU A 160 11.62 7.29 -4.54
N TYR A 161 10.95 8.42 -4.41
CA TYR A 161 11.03 9.29 -3.24
C TYR A 161 10.48 8.62 -1.99
N LEU A 162 9.31 7.98 -2.09
CA LEU A 162 8.70 7.23 -1.00
C LEU A 162 9.67 6.20 -0.42
N PHE A 163 10.23 5.33 -1.27
CA PHE A 163 11.10 4.27 -0.76
C PHE A 163 12.49 4.78 -0.37
N ALA A 164 12.99 5.87 -0.96
CA ALA A 164 14.23 6.49 -0.49
C ALA A 164 14.06 6.99 0.96
N TRP A 165 13.00 7.75 1.22
CA TRP A 165 12.64 8.22 2.55
C TRP A 165 12.39 7.07 3.53
N ALA A 166 11.56 6.10 3.14
CA ALA A 166 11.17 5.00 4.01
C ALA A 166 12.37 4.15 4.42
N ASN A 167 13.33 3.94 3.49
CA ASN A 167 14.57 3.22 3.78
C ASN A 167 15.45 3.95 4.79
N GLU A 168 15.58 5.28 4.68
CA GLU A 168 16.38 6.05 5.65
C GLU A 168 15.68 6.08 7.02
N ALA A 169 14.38 6.37 7.07
CA ALA A 169 13.60 6.35 8.31
C ALA A 169 13.67 4.99 9.01
N GLN A 170 13.70 3.89 8.25
CA GLN A 170 13.84 2.55 8.82
C GLN A 170 15.25 2.28 9.36
N LYS A 171 16.28 2.80 8.69
CA LYS A 171 17.68 2.67 9.11
C LYS A 171 17.93 3.44 10.40
N GLU A 172 17.53 4.71 10.48
CA GLU A 172 17.64 5.53 11.69
C GLU A 172 16.95 4.87 12.90
N ARG A 173 15.76 4.30 12.69
CA ARG A 173 15.05 3.55 13.75
C ARG A 173 15.76 2.28 14.19
N ASN A 174 16.50 1.62 13.30
CA ASN A 174 17.26 0.42 13.66
C ASN A 174 18.54 0.79 14.42
N GLU A 175 19.16 1.92 14.11
CA GLU A 175 20.36 2.42 14.79
C GLU A 175 20.05 3.00 16.18
N ALA A 176 18.83 3.46 16.41
CA ALA A 176 18.37 3.99 17.69
C ALA A 176 17.87 2.92 18.70
N LYS A 177 17.82 1.64 18.31
CA LYS A 177 17.42 0.50 19.17
C LYS A 177 18.65 -0.22 19.72
#